data_AF-A0A5C3EJ27-F1
#
_entry.id   AF-A0A5C3EJ27-F1
#
_cell.length_a   1.000
_cell.length_b   1.000
_cell.length_c   1.000
_cell.angle_alpha   90.00
_cell.angle_beta   90.00
_cell.angle_gamma   90.00
#
_symmetry.space_group_name_H-M   'P 1'
#
loop_
_entity.id
_entity.type
_entity.pdbx_description
1 polymer ?
#
loop_
_entity_poly.entity_id
_entity_poly.type
_entity_poly.pdbx_seq_one_letter_code
_entity_poly.pdbx_strand_id
1 'polypeptide(L)'
;MKPVTLTVFLIQLPTFLLVLLLLLFPTSEVDGAEFHGLLADYNENPHIDDQLHDTNLAQRAADSVESELRLPRGFFTPIIGNSNDVTERASSHVDNPNARFILLREPGNPAGALAFSPFIFEHPVTKRWKRAVLMLSVTPNLRSEILGEAHFPETMDPQRASRMLLSINRIAPWNKESLMHHYGYNVLRLE
;
A
#
# COMPACT_ATOMS: atom_id res chain seq x y z
N MET A 1 -10.19 15.63 81.80
CA MET A 1 -11.30 15.67 80.82
C MET A 1 -10.70 15.96 79.44
N LYS A 2 -10.89 15.06 78.47
CA LYS A 2 -10.62 15.27 77.03
C LYS A 2 -11.98 15.33 76.33
N PRO A 3 -12.13 16.14 75.26
CA PRO A 3 -12.17 15.50 73.94
C PRO A 3 -11.51 16.34 72.84
N VAL A 4 -10.86 15.67 71.87
CA VAL A 4 -10.51 16.26 70.57
C VAL A 4 -11.12 15.38 69.49
N THR A 5 -12.24 15.90 69.00
CA THR A 5 -12.64 16.06 67.59
C THR A 5 -12.42 14.91 66.61
N LEU A 6 -13.57 14.34 66.25
CA LEU A 6 -13.89 13.51 65.11
C LEU A 6 -13.87 14.37 63.83
N THR A 7 -12.86 14.25 62.97
CA THR A 7 -12.88 14.88 61.63
C THR A 7 -11.91 14.20 60.66
N VAL A 8 -12.17 12.93 60.34
CA VAL A 8 -11.41 12.21 59.30
C VAL A 8 -12.38 11.42 58.42
N PHE A 9 -13.29 12.09 57.73
CA PHE A 9 -14.18 11.41 56.78
C PHE A 9 -14.65 12.28 55.60
N LEU A 10 -13.82 13.21 55.12
CA LEU A 10 -14.20 14.08 53.99
C LEU A 10 -13.09 14.39 52.97
N ILE A 11 -12.05 13.56 52.90
CA ILE A 11 -10.94 13.75 51.94
C ILE A 11 -10.66 12.47 51.10
N GLN A 12 -11.53 11.45 51.15
CA GLN A 12 -11.29 10.19 50.42
C GLN A 12 -12.18 9.96 49.19
N LEU A 13 -13.24 10.77 49.01
CA LEU A 13 -14.10 10.66 47.82
C LEU A 13 -13.46 11.19 46.52
N PRO A 14 -12.71 12.32 46.51
CA PRO A 14 -12.23 12.88 45.24
C PRO A 14 -11.00 12.13 44.69
N THR A 15 -10.24 11.43 45.53
CA THR A 15 -9.08 10.64 45.11
C THR A 15 -9.48 9.33 44.44
N PHE A 16 -10.55 8.68 44.90
CA PHE A 16 -11.03 7.44 44.30
C PHE A 16 -11.55 7.65 42.86
N LEU A 17 -12.22 8.79 42.63
CA LEU A 17 -12.78 9.13 41.33
C LEU A 17 -11.68 9.48 40.30
N LEU A 18 -10.56 10.04 40.77
CA LEU A 18 -9.41 10.38 39.92
C LEU A 18 -8.62 9.13 39.48
N VAL A 19 -8.51 8.12 40.34
CA VAL A 19 -7.87 6.83 40.01
C VAL A 19 -8.70 6.04 39.00
N LEU A 20 -10.03 6.06 39.13
CA LEU A 20 -10.93 5.40 38.16
C LEU A 20 -10.85 6.06 36.77
N LEU A 21 -10.66 7.38 36.71
CA LEU A 21 -10.55 8.12 35.45
C LEU A 21 -9.22 7.87 34.73
N LEU A 22 -8.14 7.60 35.47
CA LEU A 22 -6.83 7.23 34.91
C LEU A 22 -6.80 5.81 34.34
N LEU A 23 -7.68 4.91 34.80
CA LEU A 23 -7.82 3.55 34.26
C LEU A 23 -8.68 3.47 32.99
N LEU A 24 -9.33 4.57 32.59
CA LEU A 24 -10.15 4.67 31.38
C LEU A 24 -9.40 5.22 30.17
N PHE A 25 -8.13 5.59 30.31
CA PHE A 25 -7.26 5.83 29.17
C PHE A 25 -6.72 4.46 28.71
N PRO A 26 -7.15 3.92 27.56
CA PRO A 26 -6.41 2.82 26.98
C PRO A 26 -4.99 3.32 26.78
N THR A 27 -4.02 2.60 27.33
CA THR A 27 -2.64 2.68 26.88
C THR A 27 -2.66 2.24 25.42
N SER A 28 -2.97 3.15 24.51
CA SER A 28 -2.61 2.99 23.11
C SER A 28 -1.11 2.82 23.13
N GLU A 29 -0.66 1.63 22.75
CA GLU A 29 0.73 1.35 22.43
C GLU A 29 1.20 2.46 21.49
N VAL A 30 1.99 3.37 22.04
CA VAL A 30 2.78 4.31 21.26
C VAL A 30 3.93 3.47 20.74
N ASP A 31 3.70 2.76 19.64
CA ASP A 31 4.79 2.08 18.93
C ASP A 31 5.55 3.14 18.14
N GLY A 32 6.48 3.77 18.85
CA GLY A 32 7.34 4.82 18.37
C GLY A 32 8.76 4.31 18.22
N ALA A 33 9.12 4.03 16.96
CA ALA A 33 10.45 4.03 16.38
C ALA A 33 11.50 3.07 16.99
N GLU A 34 11.90 2.07 16.20
CA GLU A 34 13.29 1.87 15.74
C GLU A 34 13.39 0.56 14.94
N PHE A 35 13.01 0.60 13.65
CA PHE A 35 13.34 -0.49 12.72
C PHE A 35 14.80 -0.33 12.28
N HIS A 36 15.72 -0.63 13.21
CA HIS A 36 17.10 -0.95 12.88
C HIS A 36 17.15 -2.44 12.58
N GLY A 37 17.48 -2.79 11.33
CA GLY A 37 17.56 -4.17 10.91
C GLY A 37 18.49 -4.97 11.82
N LEU A 38 17.97 -6.08 12.35
CA LEU A 38 18.73 -7.27 12.71
C LEU A 38 17.76 -8.46 12.82
N LEU A 39 18.16 -9.53 12.17
CA LEU A 39 17.53 -10.84 12.06
C LEU A 39 17.03 -11.35 13.42
N ALA A 40 15.71 -11.52 13.56
CA ALA A 40 15.14 -12.43 14.54
C ALA A 40 15.00 -13.79 13.86
N ASP A 41 15.85 -14.73 14.26
CA ASP A 41 15.91 -16.09 13.77
C ASP A 41 14.56 -16.83 13.95
N TYR A 42 14.08 -17.36 12.82
CA TYR A 42 13.48 -18.67 12.63
C TYR A 42 12.20 -19.08 13.38
N ASN A 43 11.16 -19.26 12.54
CA ASN A 43 10.45 -20.53 12.34
C ASN A 43 8.98 -20.59 12.77
N GLU A 44 8.09 -19.76 12.18
CA GLU A 44 6.66 -20.09 12.05
C GLU A 44 5.84 -19.15 11.13
N ASN A 45 6.43 -18.61 10.05
CA ASN A 45 5.63 -17.91 9.04
C ASN A 45 5.66 -18.71 7.72
N PRO A 46 4.70 -19.63 7.49
CA PRO A 46 4.67 -20.51 6.31
C PRO A 46 4.49 -19.78 4.97
N HIS A 47 4.44 -18.45 4.98
CA HIS A 47 4.18 -17.59 3.81
C HIS A 47 5.36 -16.68 3.44
N ILE A 48 6.54 -16.80 4.08
CA ILE A 48 7.71 -15.97 3.73
C ILE A 48 8.15 -16.24 2.29
N ASP A 49 8.16 -17.50 1.86
CA ASP A 49 8.57 -17.87 0.50
C ASP A 49 7.61 -17.29 -0.55
N ASP A 50 6.29 -17.31 -0.28
CA ASP A 50 5.27 -16.69 -1.13
C ASP A 50 5.47 -15.16 -1.19
N GLN A 51 5.68 -14.51 -0.04
CA GLN A 51 5.94 -13.07 0.01
C GLN A 51 7.22 -12.66 -0.73
N LEU A 52 8.28 -13.46 -0.61
CA LEU A 52 9.52 -13.26 -1.35
C LEU A 52 9.30 -13.46 -2.85
N HIS A 53 8.50 -14.46 -3.24
CA HIS A 53 8.16 -14.70 -4.63
C HIS A 53 7.38 -13.51 -5.23
N ASP A 54 6.32 -13.08 -4.57
CA ASP A 54 5.47 -11.98 -5.02
C ASP A 54 6.24 -10.66 -5.10
N THR A 55 7.10 -10.38 -4.11
CA THR A 55 7.95 -9.19 -4.14
C THR A 55 8.97 -9.25 -5.28
N ASN A 56 9.53 -10.42 -5.59
CA ASN A 56 10.44 -10.60 -6.71
C ASN A 56 9.74 -10.44 -8.07
N LEU A 57 8.50 -10.90 -8.21
CA LEU A 57 7.69 -10.67 -9.41
C LEU A 57 7.40 -9.18 -9.59
N ALA A 58 6.96 -8.51 -8.52
CA ALA A 58 6.73 -7.07 -8.50
C ALA A 58 7.99 -6.27 -8.86
N GLN A 59 9.16 -6.68 -8.36
CA GLN A 59 10.44 -6.04 -8.69
C GLN A 59 10.75 -6.13 -10.18
N ARG A 60 10.55 -7.28 -10.83
CA ARG A 60 10.79 -7.43 -12.27
C ARG A 60 9.82 -6.60 -13.10
N ALA A 61 8.55 -6.52 -12.66
CA ALA A 61 7.56 -5.64 -13.28
C ALA A 61 7.98 -4.17 -13.13
N ALA A 62 8.41 -3.76 -11.94
CA ALA A 62 8.88 -2.40 -11.67
C ALA A 62 10.10 -2.04 -12.54
N ASP A 63 11.09 -2.93 -12.66
CA ASP A 63 12.26 -2.74 -13.53
C ASP A 63 11.84 -2.52 -15.00
N SER A 64 10.79 -3.22 -15.46
CA SER A 64 10.23 -3.05 -16.81
C SER A 64 9.55 -1.69 -16.98
N VAL A 65 8.78 -1.25 -15.98
CA VAL A 65 8.14 0.07 -15.94
C VAL A 65 9.18 1.19 -15.90
N GLU A 66 10.24 1.05 -15.10
CA GLU A 66 11.34 2.01 -15.05
C GLU A 66 12.02 2.15 -16.40
N SER A 67 12.30 1.03 -17.06
CA SER A 67 12.88 1.03 -18.40
C SER A 67 11.99 1.75 -19.42
N GLU A 68 10.68 1.45 -19.43
CA GLU A 68 9.73 2.12 -20.34
C GLU A 68 9.70 3.64 -20.09
N LEU A 69 9.62 4.05 -18.83
CA LEU A 69 9.55 5.44 -18.42
C LEU A 69 10.90 6.16 -18.48
N ARG A 70 11.98 5.46 -18.87
CA ARG A 70 13.37 5.96 -18.88
C ARG A 70 13.82 6.51 -17.52
N LEU A 71 13.41 5.83 -16.46
CA LEU A 71 13.78 6.14 -15.08
C LEU A 71 15.09 5.41 -14.72
N PRO A 72 15.86 5.94 -13.74
CA PRO A 72 16.99 5.20 -13.17
C PRO A 72 16.52 3.85 -12.61
N ARG A 73 17.39 2.84 -12.65
CA ARG A 73 17.10 1.55 -12.04
C ARG A 73 16.95 1.69 -10.52
N GLY A 74 15.93 1.06 -9.94
CA GLY A 74 15.61 1.18 -8.52
C GLY A 74 15.07 2.56 -8.17
N PHE A 75 14.48 3.26 -9.14
CA PHE A 75 13.80 4.52 -8.91
C PHE A 75 12.57 4.31 -8.02
N PHE A 76 11.78 3.26 -8.24
CA PHE A 76 10.65 2.99 -7.36
C PHE A 76 11.12 2.34 -6.07
N THR A 77 10.70 2.92 -4.94
CA THR A 77 11.01 2.39 -3.61
C THR A 77 10.03 2.94 -2.57
N PRO A 78 9.38 2.08 -1.75
CA PRO A 78 9.46 0.62 -1.78
C PRO A 78 8.69 -0.01 -2.96
N ILE A 79 8.96 -1.28 -3.23
CA ILE A 79 8.16 -2.14 -4.10
C ILE A 79 7.49 -3.19 -3.21
N ILE A 80 6.18 -3.34 -3.36
CA ILE A 80 5.35 -4.22 -2.55
C ILE A 80 4.72 -5.25 -3.49
N GLY A 81 4.93 -6.54 -3.19
CA GLY A 81 4.30 -7.65 -3.92
C GLY A 81 2.79 -7.71 -3.72
N ASN A 82 2.17 -8.73 -4.32
CA ASN A 82 0.76 -9.02 -4.08
C ASN A 82 0.49 -9.27 -2.59
N SER A 83 -0.48 -8.56 -2.04
CA SER A 83 -0.92 -8.70 -0.65
C SER A 83 -2.37 -8.25 -0.54
N ASN A 84 -3.04 -8.53 0.58
CA ASN A 84 -4.43 -8.13 0.79
C ASN A 84 -4.61 -6.60 0.69
N ASP A 85 -3.72 -5.83 1.31
CA ASP A 85 -3.77 -4.37 1.27
C ASP A 85 -3.55 -3.82 -0.14
N VAL A 86 -2.65 -4.45 -0.91
CA VAL A 86 -2.43 -4.11 -2.33
C VAL A 86 -3.65 -4.49 -3.17
N THR A 87 -4.27 -5.63 -2.89
CA THR A 87 -5.47 -6.09 -3.60
C THR A 87 -6.64 -5.13 -3.39
N GLU A 88 -6.90 -4.71 -2.15
CA GLU A 88 -7.95 -3.74 -1.85
C GLU A 88 -7.74 -2.41 -2.58
N ARG A 89 -6.51 -1.89 -2.56
CA ARG A 89 -6.15 -0.65 -3.27
C ARG A 89 -6.24 -0.81 -4.78
N ALA A 90 -5.79 -1.94 -5.32
CA ALA A 90 -5.87 -2.26 -6.73
C ALA A 90 -7.33 -2.30 -7.20
N SER A 91 -8.20 -3.01 -6.48
CA SER A 91 -9.64 -3.08 -6.76
C SER A 91 -10.27 -1.67 -6.73
N SER A 92 -10.01 -0.90 -5.67
CA SER A 92 -10.51 0.48 -5.55
C SER A 92 -10.03 1.38 -6.69
N HIS A 93 -8.77 1.27 -7.08
CA HIS A 93 -8.20 2.05 -8.18
C HIS A 93 -8.77 1.65 -9.54
N VAL A 94 -8.86 0.36 -9.83
CA VAL A 94 -9.38 -0.16 -11.10
C VAL A 94 -10.87 0.15 -11.30
N ASP A 95 -11.62 0.31 -10.21
CA ASP A 95 -13.01 0.77 -10.25
C ASP A 95 -13.16 2.28 -10.43
N ASN A 96 -12.07 3.05 -10.29
CA ASN A 96 -12.09 4.48 -10.60
C ASN A 96 -12.26 4.69 -12.12
N PRO A 97 -13.27 5.45 -12.58
CA PRO A 97 -13.48 5.71 -14.00
C PRO A 97 -12.33 6.50 -14.66
N ASN A 98 -11.49 7.15 -13.85
CA ASN A 98 -10.31 7.88 -14.32
C ASN A 98 -9.04 7.02 -14.35
N ALA A 99 -9.09 5.74 -13.97
CA ALA A 99 -7.94 4.85 -14.08
C ALA A 99 -7.50 4.70 -15.53
N ARG A 100 -6.20 4.94 -15.76
CA ARG A 100 -5.57 4.82 -17.08
C ARG A 100 -4.39 3.87 -17.03
N PHE A 101 -4.19 3.13 -18.09
CA PHE A 101 -3.20 2.07 -18.15
C PHE A 101 -2.25 2.28 -19.31
N ILE A 102 -1.01 1.87 -19.11
CA ILE A 102 0.00 1.68 -20.14
C ILE A 102 0.27 0.18 -20.22
N LEU A 103 0.38 -0.33 -21.44
CA LEU A 103 0.63 -1.74 -21.69
C LEU A 103 2.04 -1.94 -22.20
N LEU A 104 2.76 -2.86 -21.56
CA LEU A 104 4.07 -3.33 -21.95
C LEU A 104 4.00 -4.79 -22.34
N ARG A 105 4.97 -5.22 -23.14
CA ARG A 105 5.14 -6.64 -23.42
C ARG A 105 5.52 -7.35 -22.13
N GLU A 106 4.80 -8.42 -21.81
CA GLU A 106 5.12 -9.25 -20.65
C GLU A 106 6.16 -10.32 -21.00
N PRO A 107 7.31 -10.37 -20.31
CA PRO A 107 8.27 -11.46 -20.47
C PRO A 107 7.66 -12.79 -20.02
N GLY A 108 7.66 -13.80 -20.89
CA GLY A 108 7.14 -15.14 -20.58
C GLY A 108 5.67 -15.37 -20.92
N ASN A 109 4.91 -14.31 -21.20
CA ASN A 109 3.52 -14.39 -21.64
C ASN A 109 3.34 -13.68 -23.00
N PRO A 110 3.59 -14.36 -24.13
CA PRO A 110 3.53 -13.73 -25.45
C PRO A 110 2.12 -13.32 -25.87
N ALA A 111 1.09 -13.87 -25.23
CA ALA A 111 -0.32 -13.53 -25.48
C ALA A 111 -0.84 -12.43 -24.53
N GLY A 112 -0.12 -12.15 -23.45
CA GLY A 112 -0.50 -11.17 -22.44
C GLY A 112 0.28 -9.87 -22.50
N ALA A 113 0.06 -9.04 -21.50
CA ALA A 113 0.72 -7.76 -21.34
C ALA A 113 0.92 -7.44 -19.85
N LEU A 114 2.01 -6.74 -19.56
CA LEU A 114 2.18 -6.06 -18.29
C LEU A 114 1.42 -4.74 -18.39
N ALA A 115 0.30 -4.62 -17.68
CA ALA A 115 -0.39 -3.36 -17.54
C ALA A 115 0.10 -2.63 -16.30
N PHE A 116 0.38 -1.34 -16.41
CA PHE A 116 0.63 -0.52 -15.24
C PHE A 116 -0.20 0.77 -15.24
N SER A 117 -0.56 1.22 -14.05
CA SER A 117 -1.45 2.37 -13.87
C SER A 117 -0.97 3.28 -12.73
N PRO A 118 -0.72 4.57 -13.00
CA PRO A 118 -0.35 5.50 -11.95
C PRO A 118 -1.55 5.83 -11.07
N PHE A 119 -1.36 5.84 -9.75
CA PHE A 119 -2.42 6.15 -8.81
C PHE A 119 -1.92 6.85 -7.54
N ILE A 120 -2.88 7.39 -6.80
CA ILE A 120 -2.67 8.08 -5.53
C ILE A 120 -3.60 7.45 -4.51
N PHE A 121 -3.09 7.17 -3.33
CA PHE A 121 -3.89 6.67 -2.22
C PHE A 121 -3.39 7.26 -0.89
N GLU A 122 -4.26 7.26 0.12
CA GLU A 122 -3.87 7.61 1.48
C GLU A 122 -3.39 6.36 2.20
N HIS A 123 -2.17 6.38 2.72
CA HIS A 123 -1.62 5.25 3.44
C HIS A 123 -2.45 4.97 4.72
N PRO A 124 -2.92 3.73 4.96
CA PRO A 124 -3.90 3.44 6.01
C PRO A 124 -3.41 3.80 7.42
N VAL A 125 -2.13 3.50 7.71
CA VAL A 125 -1.49 3.79 9.01
C VAL A 125 -1.05 5.26 9.11
N THR A 126 -0.18 5.72 8.21
CA THR A 126 0.45 7.05 8.34
C THR A 126 -0.42 8.23 7.91
N LYS A 127 -1.57 7.97 7.26
CA LYS A 127 -2.46 9.00 6.67
C LYS A 127 -1.77 9.95 5.69
N ARG A 128 -0.63 9.52 5.14
CA ARG A 128 0.12 10.29 4.13
C ARG A 128 -0.34 9.85 2.75
N TRP A 129 -0.57 10.82 1.87
CA TRP A 129 -0.80 10.57 0.45
C TRP A 129 0.44 9.99 -0.22
N LYS A 130 0.33 8.76 -0.70
CA LYS A 130 1.35 8.04 -1.46
C LYS A 130 1.02 8.11 -2.95
N ARG A 131 2.07 8.05 -3.75
CA ARG A 131 2.01 8.01 -5.22
C ARG A 131 2.71 6.73 -5.64
N ALA A 132 2.04 5.94 -6.45
CA ALA A 132 2.52 4.64 -6.84
C ALA A 132 2.06 4.32 -8.27
N VAL A 133 2.58 3.22 -8.78
CA VAL A 133 2.11 2.55 -9.99
C VAL A 133 1.65 1.16 -9.59
N LEU A 134 0.39 0.86 -9.89
CA LEU A 134 -0.15 -0.49 -9.83
C LEU A 134 0.37 -1.29 -11.03
N MET A 135 0.75 -2.54 -10.83
CA MET A 135 1.25 -3.44 -11.86
C MET A 135 0.41 -4.72 -11.91
N LEU A 136 -0.08 -5.04 -13.10
CA LEU A 136 -0.97 -6.18 -13.37
C LEU A 136 -0.43 -7.02 -14.53
N SER A 137 -0.47 -8.33 -14.39
CA SER A 137 -0.33 -9.25 -15.53
C SER A 137 -1.70 -9.46 -16.17
N VAL A 138 -1.81 -9.12 -17.44
CA VAL A 138 -3.04 -9.21 -18.22
C VAL A 138 -2.94 -10.36 -19.20
N THR A 139 -3.86 -11.33 -19.10
CA THR A 139 -4.00 -12.41 -20.08
C THR A 139 -5.39 -12.36 -20.75
N PRO A 140 -5.49 -12.49 -22.09
CA PRO A 140 -6.77 -12.46 -22.78
C PRO A 140 -7.79 -13.46 -22.21
N ASN A 141 -9.01 -12.98 -21.98
CA ASN A 141 -10.17 -13.70 -21.45
C ASN A 141 -10.02 -14.27 -20.04
N LEU A 142 -8.92 -13.95 -19.34
CA LEU A 142 -8.71 -14.28 -17.94
C LEU A 142 -8.82 -13.04 -17.06
N ARG A 143 -8.90 -13.26 -15.76
CA ARG A 143 -8.73 -12.20 -14.77
C ARG A 143 -7.25 -11.81 -14.74
N SER A 144 -6.97 -10.52 -14.57
CA SER A 144 -5.59 -10.08 -14.37
C SER A 144 -5.07 -10.53 -13.01
N GLU A 145 -3.79 -10.85 -12.98
CA GLU A 145 -3.07 -11.11 -11.74
C GLU A 145 -2.44 -9.80 -11.25
N ILE A 146 -2.61 -9.51 -9.96
CA ILE A 146 -1.96 -8.37 -9.33
C ILE A 146 -0.52 -8.75 -9.04
N LEU A 147 0.43 -8.08 -9.69
CA LEU A 147 1.85 -8.32 -9.44
C LEU A 147 2.32 -7.53 -8.22
N GLY A 148 1.81 -6.31 -8.05
CA GLY A 148 2.16 -5.47 -6.91
C GLY A 148 2.03 -3.97 -7.18
N GLU A 149 2.64 -3.19 -6.30
CA GLU A 149 2.70 -1.73 -6.36
C GLU A 149 4.15 -1.26 -6.26
N ALA A 150 4.52 -0.28 -7.09
CA ALA A 150 5.83 0.35 -7.07
C ALA A 150 5.68 1.83 -6.67
N HIS A 151 6.29 2.22 -5.56
CA HIS A 151 6.06 3.53 -4.95
C HIS A 151 7.10 4.55 -5.43
N PHE A 152 6.67 5.80 -5.58
CA PHE A 152 7.61 6.90 -5.74
C PHE A 152 8.48 7.04 -4.47
N PRO A 153 9.78 7.35 -4.59
CA PRO A 153 10.66 7.50 -3.44
C PRO A 153 10.09 8.45 -2.39
N GLU A 154 10.12 8.04 -1.13
CA GLU A 154 9.64 8.90 -0.03
C GLU A 154 10.45 10.19 0.12
N THR A 155 11.72 10.16 -0.31
CA THR A 155 12.63 11.30 -0.33
C THR A 155 12.38 12.26 -1.49
N MET A 156 11.52 11.89 -2.45
CA MET A 156 11.18 12.76 -3.57
C MET A 156 10.28 13.91 -3.13
N ASP A 157 10.56 15.12 -3.63
CA ASP A 157 9.69 16.27 -3.47
C ASP A 157 8.23 15.93 -3.90
N PRO A 158 7.22 16.13 -3.02
CA PRO A 158 5.84 15.75 -3.31
C PRO A 158 5.26 16.41 -4.57
N GLN A 159 5.66 17.64 -4.89
CA GLN A 159 5.17 18.33 -6.08
C GLN A 159 5.77 17.73 -7.34
N ARG A 160 7.06 17.38 -7.30
CA ARG A 160 7.74 16.65 -8.38
C ARG A 160 7.09 15.28 -8.60
N ALA A 161 6.82 14.53 -7.54
CA ALA A 161 6.14 13.25 -7.64
C ALA A 161 4.75 13.39 -8.27
N SER A 162 3.95 14.39 -7.85
CA SER A 162 2.64 14.68 -8.46
C SER A 162 2.75 15.03 -9.95
N ARG A 163 3.72 15.86 -10.35
CA ARG A 163 3.93 16.23 -11.76
C ARG A 163 4.33 15.03 -12.62
N MET A 164 5.20 14.17 -12.11
CA MET A 164 5.60 12.95 -12.80
C MET A 164 4.41 12.00 -12.96
N LEU A 165 3.67 11.75 -11.88
CA LEU A 165 2.47 10.92 -11.91
C LEU A 165 1.45 11.42 -12.93
N LEU A 166 1.17 12.73 -12.94
CA LEU A 166 0.28 13.35 -13.93
C LEU A 166 0.81 13.19 -15.36
N SER A 167 2.12 13.27 -15.55
CA SER A 167 2.74 13.09 -16.87
C SER A 167 2.58 11.65 -17.37
N ILE A 168 2.77 10.65 -16.50
CA ILE A 168 2.51 9.23 -16.81
C ILE A 168 1.04 9.03 -17.15
N ASN A 169 0.13 9.60 -16.35
CA ASN A 169 -1.31 9.44 -16.58
C ASN A 169 -1.78 10.07 -17.90
N ARG A 170 -1.16 11.19 -18.32
CA ARG A 170 -1.50 11.87 -19.59
C ARG A 170 -1.11 11.07 -20.83
N ILE A 171 -0.06 10.25 -20.74
CA ILE A 171 0.40 9.43 -21.87
C ILE A 171 -0.22 8.03 -21.85
N ALA A 172 -0.98 7.67 -20.81
CA ALA A 172 -1.62 6.37 -20.67
C ALA A 172 -2.84 6.26 -21.60
N PRO A 173 -2.77 5.47 -22.69
CA PRO A 173 -3.80 5.52 -23.73
C PRO A 173 -5.01 4.64 -23.39
N TRP A 174 -4.89 3.70 -22.47
CA TRP A 174 -5.93 2.72 -22.18
C TRP A 174 -6.79 3.16 -21.00
N ASN A 175 -8.11 2.98 -21.11
CA ASN A 175 -9.04 3.02 -19.99
C ASN A 175 -9.66 1.63 -19.77
N LYS A 176 -10.47 1.50 -18.71
CA LYS A 176 -11.16 0.27 -18.34
C LYS A 176 -11.94 -0.34 -19.50
N GLU A 177 -12.76 0.45 -20.19
CA GLU A 177 -13.57 0.00 -21.33
C GLU A 177 -12.71 -0.53 -22.48
N SER A 178 -11.64 0.21 -22.85
CA SER A 178 -10.75 -0.19 -23.94
C SER A 178 -10.00 -1.48 -23.62
N LEU A 179 -9.58 -1.67 -22.36
CA LEU A 179 -8.96 -2.92 -21.91
C LEU A 179 -9.96 -4.08 -21.97
N MET A 180 -11.17 -3.88 -21.46
CA MET A 180 -12.21 -4.92 -21.48
C MET A 180 -12.61 -5.32 -22.91
N HIS A 181 -12.64 -4.36 -23.84
CA HIS A 181 -12.89 -4.65 -25.25
C HIS A 181 -11.75 -5.46 -25.88
N HIS A 182 -10.49 -5.16 -25.54
CA HIS A 182 -9.33 -5.79 -26.16
C HIS A 182 -8.97 -7.16 -25.55
N TYR A 183 -8.97 -7.25 -24.22
CA TYR A 183 -8.56 -8.44 -23.47
C TYR A 183 -9.73 -9.25 -22.90
N GLY A 184 -10.97 -8.80 -23.10
CA GLY A 184 -12.17 -9.48 -22.63
C GLY A 184 -12.70 -8.92 -21.31
N TYR A 185 -13.98 -9.19 -21.04
CA TYR A 185 -14.75 -8.57 -19.96
C TYR A 185 -14.15 -8.75 -18.56
N ASN A 186 -13.47 -9.87 -18.30
CA ASN A 186 -12.95 -10.21 -16.98
C ASN A 186 -11.58 -9.61 -16.67
N VAL A 187 -10.94 -8.92 -17.62
CA VAL A 187 -9.54 -8.49 -17.49
C VAL A 187 -9.29 -7.67 -16.22
N LEU A 188 -10.20 -6.78 -15.85
CA LEU A 188 -10.04 -5.91 -14.68
C LEU A 188 -10.90 -6.34 -13.48
N ARG A 189 -11.37 -7.59 -13.47
CA ARG A 189 -12.07 -8.18 -12.33
C ARG A 189 -11.06 -8.88 -11.43
N LEU A 190 -10.66 -8.19 -10.36
CA LEU A 190 -9.62 -8.63 -9.44
C LEU A 190 -10.13 -9.56 -8.31
N GLU A 191 -11.45 -9.82 -8.24
CA GLU A 191 -12.15 -10.69 -7.27
C GLU A 191 -13.05 -11.76 -7.91
#